data_AF-A0A2L1UDX8-F1
#
_entry.id   AF-A0A2L1UDX8-F1
#
_cell.length_a   1.000
_cell.length_b   1.000
_cell.length_c   1.000
_cell.angle_alpha   90.00
_cell.angle_beta   90.00
_cell.angle_gamma   90.00
#
_symmetry.space_group_name_H-M   'P 1'
#
loop_
_entity.id
_entity.type
_entity.pdbx_description
1 polymer ?
#
loop_
_entity_poly.entity_id
_entity_poly.type
_entity_poly.pdbx_seq_one_letter_code
_entity_poly.pdbx_strand_id
1 'polypeptide(L)'
;MSKRASQAEALRYLLDKRKAEVAELEKKLEEASRLKVGDYAKIIELTPEGSSYGAAVGDIVQVIRADYGHLPHKCIKCGGPDRYEYWFYPEHLERATDEEVAAAAKQEEKWAKIGRKANEFKVGDIVRYEYNSKNNNAIGRSGFSGILAEIDDTGLGSKRKIDLVHLVKPSFVDDDHDTWARLGDVALVVPVENRIDQ
;
A
#
# COMPACT_ATOMS: atom_id res chain seq x y z
N MET A 1 -1.41 22.33 59.62
CA MET A 1 -1.19 21.51 58.41
C MET A 1 -1.31 22.40 57.19
N SER A 2 -0.27 22.42 56.34
CA SER A 2 0.00 23.49 55.36
C SER A 2 -0.89 23.39 54.11
N LYS A 3 -1.50 24.52 53.68
CA LYS A 3 -2.37 24.62 52.48
C LYS A 3 -1.73 24.03 51.22
N ARG A 4 -0.40 24.03 51.11
CA ARG A 4 0.35 23.44 49.98
C ARG A 4 0.22 21.93 49.88
N ALA A 5 0.08 21.21 51.00
CA ALA A 5 -0.14 19.77 51.00
C ALA A 5 -1.52 19.43 50.41
N SER A 6 -2.56 20.19 50.77
CA SER A 6 -3.91 20.01 50.22
C SER A 6 -4.01 20.31 48.71
N GLN A 7 -3.20 21.26 48.22
CA GLN A 7 -3.17 21.60 46.80
C GLN A 7 -2.47 20.53 45.96
N ALA A 8 -1.43 19.90 46.51
CA ALA A 8 -0.75 18.76 45.87
C ALA A 8 -1.67 17.53 45.78
N GLU A 9 -2.45 17.26 46.84
CA GLU A 9 -3.44 16.18 46.84
C GLU A 9 -4.58 16.41 45.84
N ALA A 10 -5.10 17.64 45.78
CA ALA A 10 -6.12 18.03 44.80
C ALA A 10 -5.61 17.88 43.34
N LEU A 11 -4.35 18.25 43.07
CA LEU A 11 -3.73 18.06 41.76
C LEU A 11 -3.56 16.57 41.41
N ARG A 12 -3.19 15.74 42.39
CA ARG A 12 -3.04 14.29 42.20
C ARG A 12 -4.37 13.64 41.84
N TYR A 13 -5.43 14.00 42.55
CA TYR A 13 -6.80 13.55 42.26
C TYR A 13 -7.26 13.95 40.86
N LEU A 14 -7.02 15.20 40.45
CA LEU A 14 -7.36 15.66 39.10
C LEU A 14 -6.55 14.93 38.02
N LEU A 15 -5.26 14.65 38.27
CA LEU A 15 -4.42 13.89 37.35
C LEU A 15 -4.92 12.46 37.17
N ASP A 16 -5.30 11.78 38.24
CA ASP A 16 -5.82 10.41 38.17
C ASP A 16 -7.17 10.36 37.43
N LYS A 17 -8.04 11.36 37.65
CA LYS A 17 -9.30 11.50 36.89
C LYS A 17 -9.04 11.72 35.40
N ARG A 18 -8.09 12.61 35.05
CA ARG A 18 -7.72 12.85 33.64
C ARG A 18 -7.12 11.60 32.99
N LYS A 19 -6.30 10.84 33.70
CA LYS A 19 -5.77 9.56 33.20
C LYS A 19 -6.87 8.55 32.92
N ALA A 20 -7.88 8.46 33.79
CA ALA A 20 -9.03 7.58 33.57
C ALA A 20 -9.85 8.03 32.34
N GLU A 21 -10.10 9.33 32.19
CA GLU A 21 -10.77 9.89 30.99
C GLU A 21 -9.99 9.59 29.71
N VAL A 22 -8.66 9.75 29.73
CA VAL A 22 -7.79 9.44 28.59
C VAL A 22 -7.83 7.96 28.25
N ALA A 23 -7.74 7.06 29.23
CA ALA A 23 -7.81 5.62 29.00
C ALA A 23 -9.16 5.16 28.40
N GLU A 24 -10.27 5.79 28.80
CA GLU A 24 -11.59 5.51 28.21
C GLU A 24 -11.68 6.02 26.76
N LEU A 25 -11.11 7.19 26.47
CA LEU A 25 -11.06 7.75 25.12
C LEU A 25 -10.15 6.93 24.19
N GLU A 26 -8.99 6.49 24.68
CA GLU A 26 -8.09 5.58 23.96
C GLU A 26 -8.80 4.26 23.63
N LYS A 27 -9.52 3.67 24.60
CA LYS A 27 -10.31 2.46 24.35
C LYS A 27 -11.40 2.67 23.30
N LYS A 28 -12.15 3.78 23.37
CA LYS A 28 -13.19 4.10 22.37
C LYS A 28 -12.59 4.38 21.00
N LEU A 29 -11.42 5.01 20.95
CA LEU A 29 -10.69 5.25 19.72
C LEU A 29 -10.23 3.94 19.08
N GLU A 30 -9.70 3.01 19.88
CA GLU A 30 -9.30 1.66 19.44
C GLU A 30 -10.49 0.84 18.92
N GLU A 31 -11.63 0.90 19.60
CA GLU A 31 -12.86 0.23 19.15
C GLU A 31 -13.43 0.85 17.87
N ALA A 32 -13.26 2.16 17.68
CA ALA A 32 -13.71 2.88 16.48
C ALA A 32 -12.75 2.74 15.29
N SER A 33 -11.45 2.61 15.54
CA SER A 33 -10.41 2.41 14.52
C SER A 33 -10.38 0.97 14.00
N ARG A 34 -10.94 0.01 14.75
CA ARG A 34 -10.98 -1.40 14.35
C ARG A 34 -11.77 -1.58 13.05
N LEU A 35 -11.06 -2.07 12.03
CA LEU A 35 -11.63 -2.38 10.72
C LEU A 35 -12.63 -3.53 10.81
N LYS A 36 -13.79 -3.34 10.17
CA LYS A 36 -14.89 -4.32 10.10
C LYS A 36 -15.00 -4.89 8.69
N VAL A 37 -15.68 -6.03 8.56
CA VAL A 37 -16.00 -6.58 7.23
C VAL A 37 -16.76 -5.54 6.41
N GLY A 38 -16.31 -5.31 5.19
CA GLY A 38 -16.81 -4.28 4.28
C GLY A 38 -16.00 -2.99 4.29
N ASP A 39 -15.21 -2.73 5.33
CA ASP A 39 -14.33 -1.56 5.36
C ASP A 39 -13.22 -1.68 4.32
N TYR A 40 -12.82 -0.54 3.77
CA TYR A 40 -11.64 -0.43 2.93
C TYR A 40 -10.46 0.06 3.76
N ALA A 41 -9.29 -0.49 3.49
CA ALA A 41 -8.05 -0.17 4.17
C ALA A 41 -6.92 -0.02 3.16
N LYS A 42 -5.97 0.86 3.48
CA LYS A 42 -4.71 1.02 2.79
C LYS A 42 -3.65 0.19 3.51
N ILE A 43 -2.88 -0.57 2.76
CA ILE A 43 -1.71 -1.28 3.31
C ILE A 43 -0.62 -0.24 3.62
N ILE A 44 -0.27 -0.05 4.88
CA ILE A 44 0.81 0.87 5.29
C ILE A 44 2.13 0.15 5.58
N GLU A 45 2.04 -1.15 5.91
CA GLU A 45 3.20 -1.99 6.18
C GLU A 45 2.94 -3.43 5.71
N LEU A 46 4.02 -4.13 5.36
CA LEU A 46 3.98 -5.56 5.01
C LEU A 46 5.09 -6.26 5.78
N THR A 47 4.75 -7.36 6.45
CA THR A 47 5.78 -8.29 6.92
C THR A 47 6.46 -8.94 5.73
N PRO A 48 7.71 -9.41 5.87
CA PRO A 48 8.41 -10.16 4.83
C PRO A 48 7.57 -11.35 4.30
N GLU A 49 6.81 -12.01 5.19
CA GLU A 49 5.87 -13.07 4.83
C GLU A 49 4.59 -12.54 4.17
N GLY A 50 4.12 -11.35 4.54
CA GLY A 50 2.92 -10.70 4.00
C GLY A 50 3.09 -10.06 2.61
N SER A 51 4.31 -9.68 2.24
CA SER A 51 4.61 -9.17 0.89
C SER A 51 4.62 -10.24 -0.21
N SER A 52 4.38 -11.50 0.15
CA SER A 52 4.65 -12.67 -0.71
C SER A 52 3.61 -12.96 -1.80
N TYR A 53 2.54 -12.15 -1.93
CA TYR A 53 1.35 -12.46 -2.75
C TYR A 53 0.81 -11.27 -3.57
N GLY A 54 1.67 -10.34 -4.02
CA GLY A 54 1.25 -9.25 -4.91
C GLY A 54 0.51 -8.08 -4.23
N ALA A 55 0.52 -8.06 -2.89
CA ALA A 55 0.13 -6.91 -2.09
C ALA A 55 1.34 -5.96 -1.92
N ALA A 56 1.14 -4.67 -2.14
CA ALA A 56 2.12 -3.62 -1.99
C ALA A 56 1.66 -2.59 -0.95
N VAL A 57 2.61 -1.96 -0.26
CA VAL A 57 2.32 -0.78 0.57
C VAL A 57 1.71 0.30 -0.33
N GLY A 58 0.58 0.85 0.09
CA GLY A 58 -0.23 1.80 -0.66
C GLY A 58 -1.46 1.19 -1.35
N ASP A 59 -1.52 -0.15 -1.49
CA ASP A 59 -2.70 -0.80 -2.09
C ASP A 59 -3.94 -0.60 -1.21
N ILE A 60 -5.08 -0.40 -1.87
CA ILE A 60 -6.40 -0.41 -1.23
C ILE A 60 -6.96 -1.82 -1.25
N VAL A 61 -7.32 -2.33 -0.08
CA VAL A 61 -7.90 -3.64 0.15
C VAL A 61 -9.24 -3.51 0.85
N GLN A 62 -10.15 -4.45 0.61
CA GLN A 62 -11.41 -4.55 1.34
C GLN A 62 -11.31 -5.66 2.38
N VAL A 63 -11.75 -5.40 3.61
CA VAL A 63 -11.84 -6.43 4.65
C VAL A 63 -13.02 -7.35 4.33
N ILE A 64 -12.76 -8.62 4.06
CA ILE A 64 -13.77 -9.65 3.78
C ILE A 64 -14.04 -10.55 4.99
N ARG A 65 -13.12 -10.59 5.95
CA ARG A 65 -13.29 -11.28 7.22
C ARG A 65 -12.56 -10.54 8.34
N ALA A 66 -13.22 -10.39 9.48
CA ALA A 66 -12.62 -9.89 10.70
C ALA A 66 -12.82 -10.93 11.80
N ASP A 67 -11.74 -11.38 12.44
CA ASP A 67 -11.79 -12.25 13.61
C ASP A 67 -11.01 -11.66 14.81
N TYR A 68 -10.92 -12.45 15.88
CA TYR A 68 -10.20 -12.08 17.12
C TYR A 68 -8.84 -12.79 17.23
N GLY A 69 -8.31 -13.30 16.12
CA GLY A 69 -6.99 -13.92 16.06
C GLY A 69 -5.84 -12.91 16.04
N HIS A 70 -4.61 -13.43 16.10
CA HIS A 70 -3.38 -12.64 15.97
C HIS A 70 -3.24 -11.96 14.61
N LEU A 71 -3.89 -12.51 13.57
CA LEU A 71 -4.03 -11.94 12.24
C LEU A 71 -5.53 -11.73 12.00
N PRO A 72 -6.13 -10.62 12.47
CA PRO A 72 -7.57 -10.51 12.56
C PRO A 72 -8.26 -10.16 11.24
N HIS A 73 -7.55 -9.62 10.26
CA HIS A 73 -8.17 -9.04 9.06
C HIS A 73 -7.81 -9.82 7.81
N LYS A 74 -8.77 -10.59 7.28
CA LYS A 74 -8.65 -11.13 5.91
C LYS A 74 -9.16 -10.07 4.95
N CYS A 75 -8.29 -9.65 4.05
CA CYS A 75 -8.58 -8.62 3.07
C CYS A 75 -8.38 -9.15 1.66
N ILE A 76 -9.15 -8.57 0.74
CA ILE A 76 -9.03 -8.81 -0.69
C ILE A 76 -8.53 -7.52 -1.35
N LYS A 77 -7.51 -7.62 -2.21
CA LYS A 77 -7.05 -6.47 -2.98
C LYS A 77 -8.15 -5.97 -3.90
N CYS A 78 -8.41 -4.67 -3.86
CA CYS A 78 -9.24 -4.01 -4.85
C CYS A 78 -8.38 -3.80 -6.11
N GLY A 79 -8.87 -4.22 -7.26
CA GLY A 79 -8.19 -4.03 -8.54
C GLY A 79 -7.00 -4.95 -8.81
N GLY A 80 -7.25 -6.26 -8.96
CA GLY A 80 -6.23 -7.24 -9.33
C GLY A 80 -6.77 -8.46 -10.11
N PRO A 81 -5.92 -9.18 -10.86
CA PRO A 81 -6.30 -10.38 -11.58
C PRO A 81 -6.62 -11.57 -10.68
N ASP A 82 -5.99 -11.55 -9.52
CA ASP A 82 -6.07 -12.54 -8.48
C ASP A 82 -6.66 -11.87 -7.24
N ARG A 83 -7.78 -12.43 -6.80
CA ARG A 83 -8.37 -12.11 -5.50
C ARG A 83 -7.50 -12.76 -4.44
N TYR A 84 -6.30 -12.22 -4.21
CA TYR A 84 -5.45 -12.69 -3.13
C TYR A 84 -6.10 -12.27 -1.82
N GLU A 85 -6.68 -13.25 -1.14
CA GLU A 85 -7.23 -13.09 0.18
C GLU A 85 -6.09 -13.24 1.19
N TYR A 86 -5.62 -12.12 1.74
CA TYR A 86 -4.49 -12.14 2.66
C TYR A 86 -4.90 -11.69 4.06
N TRP A 87 -4.20 -12.23 5.05
CA TRP A 87 -4.41 -11.88 6.43
C TRP A 87 -3.40 -10.82 6.88
N PHE A 88 -3.90 -9.73 7.44
CA PHE A 88 -3.11 -8.59 7.89
C PHE A 88 -3.22 -8.43 9.40
N TYR A 89 -2.12 -7.97 9.99
CA TYR A 89 -2.13 -7.40 11.33
C TYR A 89 -2.85 -6.04 11.28
N PRO A 90 -3.50 -5.61 12.37
CA PRO A 90 -4.10 -4.27 12.44
C PRO A 90 -3.09 -3.16 12.11
N GLU A 91 -1.85 -3.35 12.54
CA GLU A 91 -0.71 -2.44 12.35
C GLU A 91 -0.34 -2.25 10.87
N HIS A 92 -0.69 -3.21 10.01
CA HIS A 92 -0.40 -3.16 8.57
C HIS A 92 -1.43 -2.36 7.78
N LEU A 93 -2.57 -2.05 8.39
CA LEU A 93 -3.72 -1.49 7.70
C LEU A 93 -4.14 -0.17 8.34
N GLU A 94 -4.28 0.84 7.50
CA GLU A 94 -4.94 2.09 7.87
C GLU A 94 -6.30 2.15 7.18
N ARG A 95 -7.33 2.68 7.83
CA ARG A 95 -8.62 2.89 7.18
C ARG A 95 -8.43 3.77 5.94
N ALA A 96 -8.88 3.30 4.78
CA ALA A 96 -8.83 4.07 3.55
C ALA A 96 -9.85 5.21 3.59
N THR A 97 -9.48 6.36 3.06
CA THR A 97 -10.40 7.49 2.85
C THR A 97 -11.31 7.23 1.65
N ASP A 98 -12.49 7.88 1.62
CA ASP A 98 -13.43 7.76 0.50
C ASP A 98 -12.78 8.17 -0.84
N GLU A 99 -11.85 9.14 -0.79
CA GLU A 99 -11.07 9.58 -1.95
C GLU A 99 -10.14 8.50 -2.48
N GLU A 100 -9.43 7.78 -1.60
CA GLU A 100 -8.55 6.67 -1.96
C GLU A 100 -9.34 5.49 -2.55
N VAL A 101 -10.51 5.18 -1.97
CA VAL A 101 -11.41 4.13 -2.48
C VAL A 101 -11.94 4.50 -3.88
N ALA A 102 -12.38 5.75 -4.06
CA ALA A 102 -12.84 6.23 -5.36
C ALA A 102 -11.71 6.26 -6.41
N ALA A 103 -10.47 6.57 -5.99
CA ALA A 103 -9.31 6.53 -6.88
C ALA A 103 -8.99 5.09 -7.33
N ALA A 104 -9.06 4.11 -6.42
CA ALA A 104 -8.89 2.70 -6.75
C ALA A 104 -9.96 2.21 -7.75
N ALA A 105 -11.24 2.56 -7.53
CA ALA A 105 -12.33 2.22 -8.45
C ALA A 105 -12.13 2.83 -9.85
N LYS A 106 -11.72 4.11 -9.93
CA LYS A 106 -11.39 4.76 -11.21
C LYS A 106 -10.24 4.07 -11.93
N GLN A 107 -9.26 3.55 -11.19
CA GLN A 107 -8.15 2.82 -11.76
C GLN A 107 -8.64 1.51 -12.37
N GLU A 108 -9.49 0.75 -11.67
CA GLU A 108 -10.13 -0.45 -12.23
C GLU A 108 -10.86 -0.18 -13.54
N GLU A 109 -11.65 0.90 -13.61
CA GLU A 109 -12.35 1.27 -14.85
C GLU A 109 -11.39 1.54 -16.01
N LYS A 110 -10.22 2.14 -15.76
CA LYS A 110 -9.20 2.38 -16.80
C LYS A 110 -8.61 1.07 -17.32
N TRP A 111 -8.28 0.13 -16.44
CA TRP A 111 -7.78 -1.19 -16.82
C TRP A 111 -8.84 -1.99 -17.59
N ALA A 112 -10.10 -1.96 -17.13
CA ALA A 112 -11.21 -2.62 -17.81
C ALA A 112 -11.42 -2.09 -19.24
N LYS A 113 -11.26 -0.77 -19.46
CA LYS A 113 -11.36 -0.15 -20.80
C LYS A 113 -10.32 -0.66 -21.79
N ILE A 114 -9.14 -1.06 -21.33
CA ILE A 114 -8.10 -1.66 -22.17
C ILE A 114 -8.18 -3.20 -22.21
N GLY A 115 -9.26 -3.79 -21.67
CA GLY A 115 -9.47 -5.24 -21.69
C GLY A 115 -8.54 -6.03 -20.76
N ARG A 116 -7.96 -5.36 -19.77
CA ARG A 116 -7.03 -5.97 -18.81
C ARG A 116 -7.56 -5.87 -17.39
N LYS A 117 -7.09 -6.77 -16.53
CA LYS A 117 -7.34 -6.66 -15.09
C LYS A 117 -6.40 -5.61 -14.50
N ALA A 118 -6.78 -5.03 -13.36
CA ALA A 118 -5.94 -4.01 -12.75
C ALA A 118 -4.58 -4.56 -12.32
N ASN A 119 -3.52 -3.79 -12.57
CA ASN A 119 -2.11 -4.19 -12.40
C ASN A 119 -1.66 -5.39 -13.27
N GLU A 120 -2.40 -5.72 -14.33
CA GLU A 120 -1.98 -6.72 -15.32
C GLU A 120 -1.01 -6.08 -16.33
N PHE A 121 0.23 -5.87 -15.88
CA PHE A 121 1.33 -5.41 -16.72
C PHE A 121 1.86 -6.53 -17.61
N LYS A 122 2.32 -6.17 -18.81
CA LYS A 122 2.90 -7.09 -19.79
C LYS A 122 4.21 -6.53 -20.33
N VAL A 123 5.07 -7.44 -20.79
CA VAL A 123 6.25 -7.06 -21.59
C VAL A 123 5.78 -6.24 -22.81
N GLY A 124 6.46 -5.14 -23.05
CA GLY A 124 6.15 -4.15 -24.07
C GLY A 124 5.25 -3.00 -23.60
N ASP A 125 4.75 -2.99 -22.37
CA ASP A 125 4.03 -1.82 -21.85
C ASP A 125 4.97 -0.65 -21.64
N ILE A 126 4.52 0.56 -22.00
CA ILE A 126 5.21 1.80 -21.61
C ILE A 126 4.63 2.28 -20.29
N VAL A 127 5.49 2.39 -19.30
CA VAL A 127 5.14 2.84 -17.96
C VAL A 127 5.87 4.11 -17.59
N ARG A 128 5.25 4.91 -16.72
CA ARG A 128 5.88 6.04 -16.06
C ARG A 128 6.36 5.59 -14.69
N TYR A 129 7.63 5.76 -14.45
CA TYR A 129 8.27 5.54 -13.17
C TYR A 129 8.22 6.83 -12.33
N GLU A 130 7.68 6.75 -11.11
CA GLU A 130 7.59 7.90 -10.19
C GLU A 130 8.73 7.88 -9.17
N TYR A 131 9.42 9.01 -9.03
CA TYR A 131 10.47 9.22 -8.03
C TYR A 131 9.83 9.42 -6.65
N ASN A 132 9.45 8.32 -6.01
CA ASN A 132 9.19 8.25 -4.58
C ASN A 132 9.33 6.84 -4.02
N SER A 133 9.93 5.94 -4.80
CA SER A 133 10.12 4.59 -4.35
C SER A 133 11.28 4.52 -3.37
N LYS A 134 11.07 3.86 -2.23
CA LYS A 134 12.17 3.37 -1.38
C LYS A 134 12.97 2.24 -2.06
N ASN A 135 12.67 1.92 -3.31
CA ASN A 135 13.47 1.00 -4.10
C ASN A 135 14.84 1.63 -4.40
N ASN A 136 15.84 0.78 -4.54
CA ASN A 136 17.23 1.19 -4.74
C ASN A 136 17.68 0.80 -6.16
N ASN A 137 16.78 0.95 -7.13
CA ASN A 137 17.02 0.60 -8.53
C ASN A 137 17.68 1.77 -9.28
N ALA A 138 18.26 1.51 -10.45
CA ALA A 138 19.02 2.53 -11.19
C ALA A 138 18.16 3.75 -11.59
N ILE A 139 16.89 3.54 -11.94
CA ILE A 139 15.98 4.64 -12.35
C ILE A 139 15.67 5.56 -11.16
N GLY A 140 15.37 5.00 -9.98
CA GLY A 140 15.16 5.77 -8.75
C GLY A 140 16.41 6.54 -8.31
N ARG A 141 17.60 5.93 -8.45
CA ARG A 141 18.87 6.57 -8.07
C ARG A 141 19.32 7.67 -9.03
N SER A 142 18.77 7.72 -10.24
CA SER A 142 19.04 8.77 -11.20
C SER A 142 18.61 10.18 -10.73
N GLY A 143 17.69 10.27 -9.76
CA GLY A 143 17.17 11.54 -9.24
C GLY A 143 16.09 12.19 -10.11
N PHE A 144 15.68 11.54 -11.21
CA PHE A 144 14.63 12.03 -12.09
C PHE A 144 13.28 11.37 -11.78
N SER A 145 12.20 12.16 -11.78
CA SER A 145 10.82 11.66 -11.69
C SER A 145 10.14 11.65 -13.05
N GLY A 146 9.16 10.77 -13.22
CA GLY A 146 8.32 10.71 -14.40
C GLY A 146 9.01 10.09 -15.62
N ILE A 147 10.03 9.26 -15.40
CA ILE A 147 10.75 8.58 -16.48
C ILE A 147 9.79 7.61 -17.17
N LEU A 148 9.68 7.71 -18.50
CA LEU A 148 9.01 6.71 -19.30
C LEU A 148 9.99 5.59 -19.64
N ALA A 149 9.59 4.35 -19.38
CA ALA A 149 10.37 3.17 -19.71
C ALA A 149 9.45 2.06 -20.22
N GLU A 150 10.00 1.21 -21.08
CA GLU A 150 9.34 -0.01 -21.54
C GLU A 150 9.58 -1.13 -20.53
N ILE A 151 8.58 -2.00 -20.33
CA ILE A 151 8.76 -3.26 -19.62
C ILE A 151 9.35 -4.29 -20.59
N ASP A 152 10.53 -4.83 -20.29
CA ASP A 152 11.21 -5.88 -21.08
C ASP A 152 11.22 -7.25 -20.39
N ASP A 153 10.97 -7.30 -19.07
CA ASP A 153 10.75 -8.55 -18.33
C ASP A 153 9.72 -8.36 -17.20
N THR A 154 9.02 -9.44 -16.85
CA THR A 154 8.05 -9.49 -15.77
C THR A 154 8.41 -10.61 -14.81
N GLY A 155 8.70 -10.26 -13.56
CA GLY A 155 8.89 -11.20 -12.45
C GLY A 155 7.58 -11.66 -11.80
N LEU A 156 6.46 -11.43 -12.50
CA LEU A 156 5.10 -11.69 -12.04
C LEU A 156 4.90 -13.20 -11.83
N GLY A 157 4.36 -13.58 -10.66
CA GLY A 157 4.10 -14.99 -10.36
C GLY A 157 5.36 -15.86 -10.17
N SER A 158 6.54 -15.26 -10.04
CA SER A 158 7.76 -16.02 -9.74
C SER A 158 7.69 -16.62 -8.32
N LYS A 159 8.28 -17.81 -8.12
CA LYS A 159 8.43 -18.45 -6.79
C LYS A 159 9.19 -17.55 -5.77
N ARG A 160 9.76 -16.44 -6.23
CA ARG A 160 10.48 -15.42 -5.46
C ARG A 160 9.58 -14.22 -5.09
N LYS A 161 8.36 -14.49 -4.63
CA LYS A 161 7.63 -13.72 -3.59
C LYS A 161 7.43 -12.19 -3.75
N ILE A 162 7.75 -11.55 -4.87
CA ILE A 162 7.44 -10.12 -5.10
C ILE A 162 7.14 -9.92 -6.59
N ASP A 163 5.99 -9.33 -6.89
CA ASP A 163 5.62 -8.94 -8.26
C ASP A 163 6.42 -7.70 -8.66
N LEU A 164 7.30 -7.89 -9.66
CA LEU A 164 8.22 -6.88 -10.16
C LEU A 164 8.14 -6.81 -11.69
N VAL A 165 8.45 -5.63 -12.23
CA VAL A 165 8.65 -5.41 -13.65
C VAL A 165 10.08 -4.92 -13.86
N HIS A 166 10.78 -5.47 -14.84
CA HIS A 166 12.07 -4.93 -15.28
C HIS A 166 11.80 -3.84 -16.31
N LEU A 167 12.58 -2.77 -16.25
CA LEU A 167 12.38 -1.60 -17.08
C LEU A 167 13.59 -1.42 -17.99
N VAL A 168 13.37 -1.19 -19.28
CA VAL A 168 14.48 -0.85 -20.17
C VAL A 168 15.21 0.37 -19.61
N LYS A 169 16.46 0.16 -19.22
CA LYS A 169 17.28 1.20 -18.61
C LYS A 169 17.48 2.35 -19.59
N PRO A 170 17.02 3.58 -19.28
CA PRO A 170 17.24 4.71 -20.15
C PRO A 170 18.73 5.01 -20.29
N SER A 171 19.18 5.41 -21.48
CA SER A 171 20.60 5.64 -21.77
C SER A 171 21.24 6.76 -20.94
N PHE A 172 20.44 7.67 -20.38
CA PHE A 172 20.91 8.76 -19.53
C PHE A 172 21.05 8.35 -18.05
N VAL A 173 20.58 7.16 -17.68
CA VAL A 173 20.74 6.62 -16.32
C VAL A 173 22.09 5.94 -16.24
N ASP A 174 23.05 6.59 -15.57
CA ASP A 174 24.42 6.10 -15.40
C ASP A 174 24.62 5.50 -14.00
N ASP A 175 24.00 4.33 -13.76
CA ASP A 175 24.05 3.62 -12.48
C ASP A 175 24.05 2.09 -12.69
N ASP A 176 24.96 1.35 -12.06
CA ASP A 176 25.14 -0.09 -12.30
C ASP A 176 24.07 -1.00 -11.66
N HIS A 177 23.11 -0.44 -10.92
CA HIS A 177 22.02 -1.22 -10.35
C HIS A 177 21.06 -1.70 -11.43
N ASP A 178 20.32 -2.74 -11.07
CA ASP A 178 19.22 -3.23 -11.88
C ASP A 178 18.05 -2.22 -11.89
N THR A 179 17.08 -2.40 -12.79
CA THR A 179 15.93 -1.53 -12.98
C THR A 179 14.61 -2.14 -12.51
N TRP A 180 14.63 -3.33 -11.90
CA TRP A 180 13.43 -3.94 -11.32
C TRP A 180 12.68 -2.94 -10.43
N ALA A 181 11.43 -2.70 -10.79
CA ALA A 181 10.51 -1.81 -10.11
C ALA A 181 9.35 -2.60 -9.53
N ARG A 182 8.83 -2.18 -8.37
CA ARG A 182 7.59 -2.73 -7.84
C ARG A 182 6.43 -2.17 -8.64
N LEU A 183 5.33 -2.91 -8.71
CA LEU A 183 4.13 -2.45 -9.42
C LEU A 183 3.60 -1.10 -8.91
N GLY A 184 3.78 -0.80 -7.62
CA GLY A 184 3.41 0.49 -7.02
C GLY A 184 4.31 1.67 -7.41
N ASP A 185 5.49 1.40 -8.00
CA ASP A 185 6.44 2.44 -8.42
C ASP A 185 6.21 2.90 -9.87
N VAL A 186 5.33 2.20 -10.59
CA VAL A 186 5.07 2.40 -12.02
C VAL A 186 3.60 2.64 -12.30
N ALA A 187 3.32 3.52 -13.26
CA ALA A 187 1.98 3.76 -13.77
C ALA A 187 1.93 3.42 -15.26
N LEU A 188 0.95 2.62 -15.68
CA LEU A 188 0.75 2.33 -17.10
C LEU A 188 0.44 3.61 -17.88
N VAL A 189 1.19 3.86 -18.95
CA VAL A 189 0.98 4.99 -19.87
C VAL A 189 0.42 4.51 -21.20
N VAL A 190 1.07 3.50 -21.80
CA VAL A 190 0.62 2.90 -23.06
C VAL A 190 0.65 1.38 -22.92
N PRO A 191 -0.51 0.70 -23.02
CA PRO A 191 -0.52 -0.76 -23.06
C PRO A 191 0.08 -1.25 -24.37
N VAL A 192 0.79 -2.37 -24.30
CA VAL A 192 1.46 -3.00 -25.45
C VAL A 192 0.53 -3.21 -26.64
N GLU A 193 -0.76 -3.53 -26.42
CA GLU A 193 -1.73 -3.76 -27.49
C GLU A 193 -2.14 -2.49 -28.24
N ASN A 194 -1.83 -1.30 -27.70
CA ASN A 194 -2.12 -0.01 -28.33
C ASN A 194 -0.87 0.65 -28.95
N ARG A 195 0.28 -0.03 -28.93
CA ARG A 195 1.51 0.46 -29.54
C ARG A 195 1.42 0.37 -31.07
N ILE A 196 1.94 1.39 -31.74
CA ILE A 196 2.00 1.47 -33.21
C ILE A 196 3.33 0.98 -33.78
N ASP A 197 4.33 0.83 -32.90
CA ASP A 197 5.71 0.44 -33.22
C ASP A 197 5.93 -1.08 -33.06
N GLN A 198 4.85 -1.87 -33.00
CA GLN A 198 4.88 -3.33 -32.99
C GLN A 198 4.94 -3.93 -34.39
#